data_AF-A0A2H9LJL2-F1
#
_entry.id   AF-A0A2H9LJL2-F1
#
_cell.length_a   1.000
_cell.length_b   1.000
_cell.length_c   1.000
_cell.angle_alpha   90.00
_cell.angle_beta   90.00
_cell.angle_gamma   90.00
#
_symmetry.space_group_name_H-M   'P 1'
#
loop_
_entity.id
_entity.type
_entity.pdbx_description
1 polymer ?
#
loop_
_entity_poly.entity_id
_entity_poly.type
_entity_poly.pdbx_seq_one_letter_code
_entity_poly.pdbx_strand_id
1 'polypeptide(L)'
;MSESIQITAEKIKRLEIQGARNIAIAAIKAVEVLARQTKARSKRDFLKELLSAKEILFAARETEPLMRNAVRWMINQAEKSRETSVQKLARTVSLSSQRFLE
;
A
#
# COMPACT_ATOMS: atom_id res chain seq x y z
N MET A 1 7.86 -5.86 10.02
CA MET A 1 7.65 -5.44 8.61
C MET A 1 6.68 -6.41 7.98
N SER A 2 5.70 -5.97 7.18
CA SER A 2 4.75 -6.92 6.55
C SER A 2 5.44 -7.75 5.47
N GLU A 3 5.32 -9.06 5.58
CA GLU A 3 5.83 -10.04 4.62
C GLU A 3 5.25 -9.81 3.22
N SER A 4 3.98 -9.37 3.12
CA SER A 4 3.30 -9.09 1.84
C SER A 4 4.02 -8.03 1.00
N ILE A 5 4.52 -6.98 1.65
CA ILE A 5 5.22 -5.86 0.99
C ILE A 5 6.57 -6.32 0.46
N GLN A 6 7.33 -7.05 1.27
CA GLN A 6 8.67 -7.53 0.91
C GLN A 6 8.60 -8.51 -0.27
N ILE A 7 7.71 -9.49 -0.20
CA ILE A 7 7.52 -10.46 -1.29
C ILE A 7 7.12 -9.74 -2.59
N THR A 8 6.18 -8.79 -2.50
CA THR A 8 5.70 -8.05 -3.68
C THR A 8 6.82 -7.21 -4.31
N ALA A 9 7.59 -6.50 -3.48
CA ALA A 9 8.73 -5.70 -3.94
C ALA A 9 9.80 -6.57 -4.62
N GLU A 10 10.15 -7.71 -4.04
CA GLU A 10 11.12 -8.64 -4.64
C GLU A 10 10.62 -9.20 -5.98
N LYS A 11 9.33 -9.57 -6.08
CA LYS A 11 8.75 -10.03 -7.35
C LYS A 11 8.74 -8.95 -8.44
N ILE A 12 8.48 -7.70 -8.08
CA ILE A 12 8.57 -6.56 -9.02
C ILE A 12 10.04 -6.37 -9.47
N LYS A 13 10.98 -6.40 -8.52
CA LYS A 13 12.42 -6.21 -8.77
C LYS A 13 13.01 -7.31 -9.64
N ARG A 14 12.58 -8.56 -9.43
CA ARG A 14 12.97 -9.74 -10.23
C ARG A 14 12.22 -9.85 -11.55
N LEU A 15 11.37 -8.88 -11.89
CA LEU A 15 10.57 -8.89 -13.11
C LEU A 15 9.63 -10.10 -13.22
N GLU A 16 9.22 -10.69 -12.09
CA GLU A 16 8.18 -11.71 -12.03
C GLU A 16 6.78 -11.08 -12.11
N ILE A 17 6.66 -9.84 -11.64
CA ILE A 17 5.47 -8.99 -11.82
C ILE A 17 5.86 -7.85 -12.75
N GLN A 18 5.28 -7.84 -13.95
CA GLN A 18 5.61 -6.87 -15.01
C GLN A 18 4.37 -6.22 -15.60
N GLY A 19 4.60 -5.07 -16.24
CA GLY A 19 3.56 -4.24 -16.82
C GLY A 19 2.97 -3.28 -15.78
N ALA A 20 2.82 -2.02 -16.17
CA ALA A 20 2.41 -0.94 -15.27
C ALA A 20 1.16 -1.29 -14.44
N ARG A 21 0.13 -1.84 -15.12
CA ARG A 21 -1.12 -2.26 -14.50
C ARG A 21 -0.91 -3.36 -13.46
N ASN A 22 -0.22 -4.44 -13.79
CA ASN A 22 -0.03 -5.56 -12.86
C ASN A 22 0.83 -5.16 -11.66
N ILE A 23 1.85 -4.32 -11.87
CA ILE A 23 2.69 -3.79 -10.79
C ILE A 23 1.84 -2.94 -9.84
N ALA A 24 1.00 -2.06 -10.37
CA ALA A 24 0.08 -1.26 -9.55
C ALA A 24 -0.91 -2.14 -8.78
N ILE A 25 -1.54 -3.12 -9.44
CA ILE A 25 -2.47 -4.07 -8.78
C ILE A 25 -1.79 -4.83 -7.65
N ALA A 26 -0.57 -5.33 -7.88
CA ALA A 26 0.19 -6.06 -6.88
C ALA A 26 0.54 -5.18 -5.67
N ALA A 27 1.01 -3.96 -5.92
CA ALA A 27 1.30 -3.00 -4.86
C ALA A 27 0.05 -2.62 -4.05
N ILE A 28 -1.09 -2.40 -4.71
CA ILE A 28 -2.37 -2.10 -4.07
C ILE A 28 -2.78 -3.23 -3.13
N LYS A 29 -2.80 -4.48 -3.63
CA LYS A 29 -3.14 -5.66 -2.83
C LYS A 29 -2.17 -5.85 -1.66
N ALA A 30 -0.88 -5.62 -1.86
CA ALA A 30 0.11 -5.76 -0.80
C ALA A 30 -0.10 -4.75 0.33
N VAL A 31 -0.44 -3.50 0.00
CA VAL A 31 -0.80 -2.44 0.96
C VAL A 31 -2.11 -2.74 1.67
N GLU A 32 -3.12 -3.26 0.96
CA GLU A 32 -4.38 -3.69 1.57
C GLU A 32 -4.16 -4.80 2.61
N VAL A 33 -3.35 -5.81 2.27
CA VAL A 33 -3.00 -6.89 3.20
C VAL A 33 -2.27 -6.36 4.43
N LEU A 34 -1.28 -5.46 4.25
CA LEU A 34 -0.61 -4.78 5.35
C LEU A 34 -1.62 -4.04 6.23
N ALA A 35 -2.54 -3.29 5.64
CA ALA A 35 -3.53 -2.52 6.38
C ALA A 35 -4.47 -3.42 7.19
N ARG A 36 -4.88 -4.56 6.64
CA ARG A 36 -5.75 -5.54 7.32
C ARG A 36 -5.04 -6.30 8.44
N GLN A 37 -3.73 -6.52 8.31
CA GLN A 37 -2.92 -7.28 9.27
C GLN A 37 -2.15 -6.40 10.26
N THR A 38 -2.34 -5.07 10.19
CA THR A 38 -1.63 -4.12 11.04
C THR A 38 -1.83 -4.43 12.53
N LYS A 39 -0.76 -4.24 13.30
CA LYS A 39 -0.79 -4.27 14.77
C LYS A 39 -0.63 -2.87 15.37
N ALA A 40 -0.68 -1.83 14.52
CA ALA A 40 -0.60 -0.45 14.94
C ALA A 40 -1.72 -0.14 15.94
N ARG A 41 -1.36 0.56 17.03
CA ARG A 41 -2.31 0.96 18.07
C ARG A 41 -2.80 2.39 17.91
N SER A 42 -2.18 3.16 17.01
CA SER A 42 -2.49 4.55 16.77
C SER A 42 -2.51 4.88 15.27
N LYS A 43 -3.25 5.92 14.89
CA LYS A 43 -3.22 6.47 13.52
C LYS A 43 -1.80 6.82 13.08
N ARG A 44 -0.99 7.39 13.97
CA ARG A 44 0.41 7.76 13.68
C ARG A 44 1.24 6.54 13.32
N ASP A 45 1.14 5.46 14.09
CA ASP A 45 1.91 4.25 13.84
C ASP A 45 1.42 3.54 12.57
N PHE A 46 0.11 3.53 12.34
CA PHE A 46 -0.48 3.00 11.11
C PHE A 46 0.03 3.75 9.87
N LEU A 47 0.04 5.09 9.90
CA LEU A 47 0.58 5.90 8.81
C LEU A 47 2.09 5.67 8.62
N LYS A 48 2.86 5.49 9.69
CA LYS A 48 4.29 5.12 9.60
C LYS A 48 4.50 3.78 8.90
N GLU A 49 3.67 2.77 9.21
CA GLU A 49 3.73 1.47 8.54
C GLU A 49 3.44 1.60 7.04
N LEU A 50 2.40 2.35 6.67
CA LEU A 50 2.06 2.61 5.26
C LEU A 50 3.15 3.40 4.52
N LEU A 51 3.76 4.39 5.17
CA LEU A 51 4.86 5.16 4.60
C LEU A 51 6.10 4.27 4.39
N SER A 52 6.40 3.38 5.34
CA SER A 52 7.49 2.41 5.19
C SER A 52 7.23 1.47 4.01
N ALA A 53 5.99 1.02 3.84
CA ALA A 53 5.59 0.20 2.70
C ALA A 53 5.74 0.93 1.35
N LYS A 54 5.38 2.22 1.30
CA LYS A 54 5.59 3.08 0.14
C LYS A 54 7.06 3.15 -0.27
N GLU A 55 7.97 3.38 0.68
CA GLU A 55 9.41 3.45 0.37
C GLU A 55 9.94 2.14 -0.23
N ILE A 56 9.55 0.99 0.34
CA ILE A 56 9.97 -0.33 -0.15
C ILE A 56 9.45 -0.58 -1.58
N LEU A 57 8.16 -0.32 -1.82
CA LEU A 57 7.56 -0.51 -3.15
C LEU A 57 8.16 0.45 -4.18
N PHE A 58 8.48 1.69 -3.79
CA PHE A 58 9.07 2.68 -4.69
C PHE A 58 10.52 2.35 -5.06
N ALA A 59 11.26 1.74 -4.14
CA ALA A 59 12.60 1.24 -4.40
C ALA A 59 12.60 -0.01 -5.31
N ALA A 60 11.51 -0.80 -5.31
CA ALA A 60 11.40 -1.99 -6.15
C ALA A 60 11.41 -1.67 -7.66
N ARG A 61 10.87 -0.52 -8.05
CA ARG A 61 10.93 0.00 -9.43
C ARG A 61 10.80 1.51 -9.42
N GLU A 62 11.94 2.17 -9.59
CA GLU A 62 12.05 3.62 -9.40
C GLU A 62 11.14 4.43 -10.33
N THR A 63 10.86 3.98 -11.56
CA THR A 63 10.18 4.81 -12.56
C THR A 63 8.75 4.38 -12.89
N GLU A 64 8.08 3.53 -12.10
CA GLU A 64 6.72 3.07 -12.42
C GLU A 64 5.62 4.06 -11.92
N PRO A 65 5.04 4.93 -12.76
CA PRO A 65 4.15 5.99 -12.31
C PRO A 65 2.82 5.48 -11.77
N LEU A 66 2.24 4.43 -12.36
CA LEU A 66 0.91 3.97 -11.98
C LEU A 66 0.91 3.42 -10.55
N MET A 67 1.91 2.62 -10.20
CA MET A 67 2.13 2.13 -8.84
C MET A 67 2.32 3.30 -7.86
N ARG A 68 3.18 4.26 -8.21
CA ARG A 68 3.46 5.41 -7.33
C ARG A 68 2.22 6.24 -7.03
N ASN A 69 1.39 6.47 -8.05
CA ASN A 69 0.14 7.22 -7.91
C ASN A 69 -0.88 6.43 -7.09
N ALA A 70 -1.04 5.14 -7.33
CA ALA A 70 -1.95 4.27 -6.58
C ALA A 70 -1.62 4.25 -5.08
N VAL A 71 -0.34 3.98 -4.74
CA VAL A 71 0.10 3.89 -3.34
C VAL A 71 -0.03 5.25 -2.64
N ARG A 72 0.37 6.36 -3.27
CA ARG A 72 0.19 7.71 -2.72
C ARG A 72 -1.29 8.00 -2.44
N TRP A 73 -2.16 7.67 -3.39
CA TRP A 73 -3.57 7.95 -3.26
C TRP A 73 -4.20 7.19 -2.10
N MET A 74 -3.91 5.90 -1.93
CA MET A 74 -4.40 5.10 -0.78
C MET A 74 -3.93 5.66 0.56
N ILE A 75 -2.64 6.03 0.67
CA ILE A 75 -2.09 6.61 1.91
C ILE A 75 -2.78 7.93 2.22
N ASN A 76 -3.01 8.76 1.21
CA ASN A 76 -3.69 10.04 1.36
C ASN A 76 -5.14 9.87 1.86
N GLN A 77 -5.85 8.81 1.45
CA GLN A 77 -7.19 8.50 1.99
C GLN A 77 -7.14 8.20 3.49
N ALA A 78 -6.15 7.44 3.96
CA ALA A 78 -5.97 7.16 5.38
C ALA A 78 -5.52 8.41 6.17
N GLU A 79 -4.65 9.22 5.58
CA GLU A 79 -4.12 10.44 6.21
C GLU A 79 -5.22 11.49 6.41
N LYS A 80 -6.00 11.77 5.36
CA LYS A 80 -7.10 12.75 5.37
C LYS A 80 -8.36 12.27 6.09
N SER A 81 -8.47 10.97 6.37
CA SER A 81 -9.59 10.43 7.14
C SER A 81 -9.64 11.05 8.54
N ARG A 82 -10.84 11.44 8.97
CA ARG A 82 -11.10 11.93 10.33
C ARG A 82 -11.10 10.80 11.38
N GLU A 83 -10.99 9.54 10.93
CA GLU A 83 -11.02 8.38 11.80
C GLU A 83 -9.74 8.28 12.63
N THR A 84 -9.91 7.99 13.92
CA THR A 84 -8.83 7.74 14.87
C THR A 84 -8.61 6.24 15.09
N SER A 85 -9.64 5.43 14.90
CA SER A 85 -9.57 3.97 14.99
C SER A 85 -8.78 3.40 13.82
N VAL A 86 -7.72 2.65 14.14
CA VAL A 86 -6.89 1.93 13.16
C VAL A 86 -7.72 0.96 12.32
N GLN A 87 -8.72 0.30 12.91
CA GLN A 87 -9.58 -0.64 12.19
C GLN A 87 -10.39 0.07 11.11
N LYS A 88 -10.90 1.27 11.41
CA LYS A 88 -11.63 2.08 10.42
C LYS A 88 -10.71 2.63 9.35
N LEU A 89 -9.49 3.05 9.72
CA LEU A 89 -8.47 3.46 8.74
C LEU A 89 -8.08 2.32 7.81
N ALA A 90 -7.90 1.11 8.33
CA ALA A 90 -7.64 -0.08 7.53
C ALA A 90 -8.80 -0.39 6.57
N ARG A 91 -10.05 -0.18 7.01
CA ARG A 91 -11.23 -0.28 6.15
C ARG A 91 -11.23 0.81 5.07
N THR A 92 -10.86 2.05 5.39
CA THR A 92 -10.69 3.13 4.40
C THR A 92 -9.68 2.74 3.33
N VAL A 93 -8.52 2.18 3.71
CA VAL A 93 -7.51 1.69 2.76
C VAL A 93 -8.08 0.56 1.88
N SER A 94 -8.82 -0.38 2.48
CA SER A 94 -9.42 -1.50 1.74
C SER A 94 -10.47 -1.04 0.71
N LEU A 95 -11.33 -0.09 1.08
CA LEU A 95 -12.30 0.50 0.17
C LEU A 95 -11.63 1.32 -0.94
N SER A 96 -10.53 2.00 -0.60
CA SER A 96 -9.71 2.73 -1.57
C SER A 96 -9.11 1.76 -2.59
N SER A 97 -8.53 0.65 -2.12
CA SER A 97 -7.98 -0.44 -2.96
C SER A 97 -8.99 -0.89 -4.01
N GLN A 98 -10.22 -1.21 -3.59
CA GLN A 98 -11.30 -1.64 -4.50
C GLN A 98 -11.62 -0.57 -5.54
N ARG A 99 -11.82 0.68 -5.11
CA ARG A 99 -12.17 1.80 -6.00
C ARG A 99 -11.08 2.14 -7.03
N PHE A 100 -9.81 1.88 -6.74
CA PHE A 100 -8.74 2.09 -7.71
C PHE A 100 -8.70 0.98 -8.78
N LEU A 101 -9.17 -0.22 -8.44
CA LEU A 101 -9.12 -1.40 -9.29
C LEU A 101 -10.34 -1.55 -10.20
N GLU A 102 -11.43 -0.84 -9.90
CA GLU A 102 -12.59 -0.60 -10.78
C GLU A 102 -12.20 0.24 -12.00
#